data_AF-H1KVL1-F1
#
_entry.id   AF-H1KVL1-F1
#
_cell.length_a   1.000
_cell.length_b   1.000
_cell.length_c   1.000
_cell.angle_alpha   90.00
_cell.angle_beta   90.00
_cell.angle_gamma   90.00
#
_symmetry.space_group_name_H-M   'P 1'
#
loop_
_entity.id
_entity.type
_entity.pdbx_description
1 polymer ?
#
loop_
_entity_poly.entity_id
_entity_poly.type
_entity_poly.pdbx_seq_one_letter_code
_entity_poly.pdbx_strand_id
1 'polypeptide(L)'
;MARRGGRWTARAGAALVGLGLTIGLAGCLGVPDAPRPAARAVPEGEPSPTVTAGNVIGAGTVKVALIVPLSGQGAAVGAALRNAAELAYDDFQKPNLQILVKDD
;
A
#
# COMPACT_ATOMS: atom_id res chain seq x y z
N MET A 1 44.11 -47.26 2.17
CA MET A 1 43.86 -46.07 1.31
C MET A 1 42.46 -45.54 1.59
N ALA A 2 42.32 -44.60 2.54
CA ALA A 2 41.02 -44.13 3.03
C ALA A 2 40.97 -42.60 3.07
N ARG A 3 40.17 -41.97 2.21
CA ARG A 3 39.77 -40.55 2.31
C ARG A 3 38.36 -40.38 1.73
N ARG A 4 37.33 -40.72 2.52
CA ARG A 4 35.91 -40.56 2.16
C ARG A 4 35.12 -39.79 3.25
N GLY A 5 35.77 -38.90 4.00
CA GLY A 5 35.19 -38.25 5.20
C GLY A 5 34.70 -36.80 5.05
N GLY A 6 35.00 -36.09 3.95
CA GLY A 6 34.85 -34.62 3.92
C GLY A 6 33.54 -34.04 3.36
N ARG A 7 32.65 -34.87 2.80
CA ARG A 7 31.49 -34.40 2.01
C ARG A 7 30.14 -34.41 2.75
N TRP A 8 30.09 -35.02 3.94
CA TRP A 8 28.85 -35.11 4.75
C TRP A 8 28.69 -33.92 5.70
N THR A 9 29.80 -33.37 6.21
CA THR A 9 29.79 -32.23 7.13
C THR A 9 29.37 -30.92 6.42
N ALA A 10 29.69 -30.76 5.13
CA ALA A 10 29.32 -29.58 4.35
C ALA A 10 27.81 -29.48 4.07
N ARG A 11 27.09 -30.60 4.00
CA ARG A 11 25.64 -30.60 3.73
C ARG A 11 24.79 -30.32 4.97
N ALA A 12 25.27 -30.66 6.16
CA ALA A 12 24.58 -30.40 7.42
C ALA A 12 24.59 -28.90 7.80
N GLY A 13 25.68 -28.17 7.49
CA GLY A 13 25.79 -26.74 7.79
C GLY A 13 24.84 -25.87 6.95
N ALA A 14 24.63 -26.22 5.68
CA ALA A 14 23.76 -25.44 4.78
C ALA A 14 22.26 -25.54 5.14
N ALA A 15 21.82 -26.66 5.72
CA ALA A 15 20.42 -26.86 6.12
C ALA A 15 20.03 -26.03 7.36
N LEU A 16 20.98 -25.78 8.27
CA LEU A 16 20.73 -25.01 9.50
C LEU A 16 20.62 -23.50 9.25
N VAL A 17 21.31 -22.97 8.23
CA VAL A 17 21.23 -21.55 7.87
C VAL A 17 19.92 -21.23 7.10
N GLY A 18 19.43 -22.18 6.30
CA GLY A 18 18.17 -22.00 5.56
C GLY A 18 16.91 -21.94 6.43
N LEU A 19 16.90 -22.63 7.58
CA LEU A 19 15.74 -22.67 8.47
C LEU A 19 15.66 -21.46 9.42
N GLY A 20 16.79 -20.81 9.73
CA GLY A 20 16.82 -19.62 10.59
C GLY A 20 16.29 -18.35 9.92
N LEU A 21 16.43 -18.24 8.60
CA LEU A 21 16.06 -17.04 7.84
C LEU A 21 14.53 -16.86 7.70
N THR A 22 13.75 -17.93 7.80
CA THR A 22 12.28 -17.87 7.61
C THR A 22 11.51 -17.41 8.84
N ILE A 23 12.11 -17.43 10.04
CA ILE A 23 11.45 -17.04 11.31
C ILE A 23 11.57 -15.52 11.57
N GLY A 24 12.53 -14.82 10.94
CA GLY A 24 12.82 -13.41 11.22
C GLY A 24 11.90 -12.38 10.53
N LEU A 25 11.15 -12.75 9.49
CA LEU A 25 10.37 -11.78 8.70
C LEU A 25 8.91 -11.57 9.16
N ALA A 26 8.44 -12.27 10.20
CA ALA A 26 7.04 -12.17 10.65
C ALA A 26 6.73 -10.92 11.51
N GLY A 27 7.72 -10.05 11.78
CA GLY A 27 7.60 -8.97 12.76
C GLY A 27 7.07 -7.61 12.26
N CYS A 28 6.96 -7.38 10.95
CA CYS A 28 6.64 -6.03 10.44
C CYS A 28 5.14 -5.75 10.23
N LEU A 29 4.24 -6.70 10.54
CA LEU A 29 2.79 -6.53 10.39
C LEU A 29 2.12 -6.43 11.76
N GLY A 30 2.32 -5.30 12.45
CA GLY A 30 1.72 -5.07 13.76
C GLY A 30 1.52 -3.58 14.01
N VAL A 31 0.56 -2.97 13.33
CA VAL A 31 0.06 -1.65 13.73
C VAL A 31 -0.93 -1.88 14.87
N PRO A 32 -0.69 -1.37 16.09
CA PRO A 32 -1.67 -1.47 17.17
C PRO A 32 -2.94 -0.70 16.78
N ASP A 33 -4.11 -1.32 16.99
CA ASP A 33 -5.43 -0.69 16.85
C ASP A 33 -5.56 0.50 17.81
N ALA A 34 -5.18 1.69 17.33
CA ALA A 34 -5.40 2.93 18.05
C ALA A 34 -6.88 3.35 17.94
N PRO A 35 -7.52 3.82 19.02
CA PRO A 35 -8.88 4.35 18.96
C PRO A 35 -9.02 5.44 17.90
N ARG A 36 -9.90 5.24 16.92
CA ARG A 36 -10.19 6.23 15.88
C ARG A 36 -10.91 7.43 16.51
N PRO A 37 -10.50 8.68 16.22
CA PRO A 37 -11.23 9.88 16.66
C PRO A 37 -12.68 9.85 16.16
N ALA A 38 -13.63 10.24 17.02
CA ALA A 38 -15.03 10.36 16.63
C ALA A 38 -15.19 11.43 15.53
N ALA A 39 -15.87 11.08 14.43
CA ALA A 39 -16.13 12.00 13.34
C ALA A 39 -17.03 13.15 13.82
N ARG A 40 -16.57 14.39 13.63
CA ARG A 40 -17.38 15.60 13.84
C ARG A 40 -18.11 15.94 12.54
N ALA A 41 -19.39 16.27 12.62
CA ALA A 41 -20.18 16.70 11.48
C ALA A 41 -19.53 17.92 10.80
N VAL A 42 -19.24 17.80 9.51
CA VAL A 42 -18.77 18.88 8.64
C VAL A 42 -20.00 19.51 7.98
N PRO A 43 -20.17 20.84 7.98
CA PRO A 43 -21.27 21.49 7.28
C PRO A 43 -21.21 21.22 5.77
N GLU A 44 -22.37 20.98 5.17
CA GLU A 44 -22.54 20.70 3.74
C GLU A 44 -22.03 21.90 2.91
N GLY A 45 -20.93 21.69 2.17
CA GLY A 45 -20.35 22.68 1.26
C GLY A 45 -21.01 22.65 -0.12
N GLU A 46 -21.08 23.82 -0.77
CA GLU A 46 -21.64 24.10 -2.09
C GLU A 46 -21.30 23.08 -3.21
N PRO A 47 -22.13 22.99 -4.28
CA PRO A 47 -21.98 21.97 -5.31
C PRO A 47 -20.59 22.02 -5.95
N SER A 48 -19.84 20.94 -5.72
CA SER A 48 -18.52 20.71 -6.28
C SER A 48 -18.59 20.66 -7.82
N PRO A 49 -17.56 21.16 -8.54
CA PRO A 49 -17.45 20.97 -9.98
C PRO A 49 -17.57 19.47 -10.31
N THR A 50 -18.30 19.17 -11.39
CA THR A 50 -18.51 17.81 -11.92
C THR A 50 -17.18 17.08 -11.97
N VAL A 51 -17.00 16.14 -11.05
CA VAL A 51 -15.85 15.27 -11.04
C VAL A 51 -16.07 14.28 -12.17
N THR A 52 -15.19 14.27 -13.17
CA THR A 52 -15.17 13.23 -14.20
C THR A 52 -15.20 11.88 -13.50
N ALA A 53 -16.22 11.07 -13.79
CA ALA A 53 -16.52 9.82 -13.08
C ALA A 53 -15.39 8.76 -13.10
N GLY A 54 -14.30 8.99 -13.85
CA GLY A 54 -13.10 8.14 -13.85
C GLY A 54 -11.96 8.58 -12.92
N ASN A 55 -12.11 9.72 -12.23
CA ASN A 55 -11.09 10.36 -11.40
C ASN A 55 -11.42 10.32 -9.90
N VAL A 56 -12.33 9.46 -9.47
CA VAL A 56 -12.73 9.35 -8.05
C VAL A 56 -12.41 7.97 -7.53
N ILE A 57 -11.74 7.89 -6.37
CA ILE A 57 -11.51 6.67 -5.61
C ILE A 57 -12.28 6.79 -4.30
N GLY A 58 -13.18 5.83 -4.03
CA GLY A 58 -13.99 5.81 -2.82
C GLY A 58 -15.23 6.70 -2.84
N ALA A 59 -16.03 6.59 -1.78
CA ALA A 59 -17.33 7.26 -1.63
C ALA A 59 -17.53 7.85 -0.23
N GLY A 60 -16.44 8.06 0.51
CA GLY A 60 -16.50 8.62 1.85
C GLY A 60 -16.86 10.10 1.90
N THR A 61 -17.22 10.56 3.08
CA THR A 61 -17.55 11.95 3.38
C THR A 61 -16.32 12.85 3.43
N VAL A 62 -15.12 12.28 3.69
CA VAL A 62 -13.87 13.06 3.75
C VAL A 62 -13.26 13.15 2.36
N LYS A 63 -13.23 14.36 1.79
CA LYS A 63 -12.74 14.61 0.43
C LYS A 63 -11.25 15.00 0.45
N VAL A 64 -10.44 14.34 -0.37
CA VAL A 64 -9.00 14.60 -0.51
C VAL A 64 -8.66 14.71 -1.99
N ALA A 65 -7.83 15.67 -2.38
CA ALA A 65 -7.33 15.77 -3.75
C ALA A 65 -5.99 15.04 -3.90
N LEU A 66 -5.87 14.17 -4.91
CA LEU A 66 -4.62 13.55 -5.33
C LEU A 66 -4.16 14.23 -6.62
N ILE A 67 -3.11 15.05 -6.52
CA ILE A 67 -2.51 15.75 -7.67
C ILE A 67 -1.37 14.90 -8.22
N VAL A 68 -1.46 14.54 -9.49
CA VAL A 68 -0.50 13.65 -10.16
C VAL A 68 -0.39 14.01 -11.64
N PRO A 69 0.78 13.84 -12.28
CA PRO A 69 0.95 14.11 -13.70
C PRO A 69 0.28 13.03 -14.54
N LEU A 70 -0.95 13.29 -14.99
CA LEU A 70 -1.71 12.43 -15.90
C LEU A 70 -1.45 12.78 -17.36
N SER A 71 -0.76 13.89 -17.63
CA SER A 71 -0.36 14.32 -18.97
C SER A 71 1.16 14.53 -19.11
N GLY A 72 1.60 14.75 -20.35
CA GLY A 72 2.99 15.01 -20.67
C GLY A 72 3.94 13.84 -20.39
N GLN A 73 5.21 14.16 -20.13
CA GLN A 73 6.28 13.16 -19.93
C GLN A 73 6.10 12.34 -18.64
N GLY A 74 5.35 12.87 -17.66
CA GLY A 74 5.10 12.25 -16.36
C GLY A 74 3.90 11.30 -16.31
N ALA A 75 3.11 11.21 -17.40
CA ALA A 75 1.83 10.48 -17.43
C ALA A 75 1.90 9.03 -16.90
N ALA A 76 2.95 8.29 -17.24
CA ALA A 76 3.12 6.91 -16.77
C ALA A 76 3.31 6.82 -15.25
N VAL A 77 4.01 7.78 -14.65
CA VAL A 77 4.21 7.87 -13.21
C VAL A 77 2.91 8.27 -12.52
N GLY A 78 2.19 9.27 -13.04
CA GLY A 78 0.91 9.66 -12.45
C GLY A 78 -0.15 8.56 -12.53
N ALA A 79 -0.17 7.78 -13.61
CA ALA A 79 -1.01 6.59 -13.71
C ALA A 79 -0.65 5.53 -12.64
N ALA A 80 0.65 5.29 -12.41
CA ALA A 80 1.10 4.37 -11.38
C ALA A 80 0.72 4.86 -9.97
N LEU A 81 0.82 6.16 -9.69
CA LEU A 81 0.41 6.76 -8.42
C LEU A 81 -1.09 6.69 -8.19
N ARG A 82 -1.91 6.93 -9.21
CA ARG A 82 -3.37 6.70 -9.16
C ARG A 82 -3.68 5.26 -8.76
N ASN A 83 -3.03 4.29 -9.42
CA ASN A 83 -3.28 2.87 -9.17
C ASN A 83 -2.80 2.45 -7.77
N ALA A 84 -1.69 3.02 -7.29
CA ALA A 84 -1.20 2.79 -5.93
C ALA A 84 -2.19 3.35 -4.88
N ALA A 85 -2.78 4.51 -5.14
CA ALA A 85 -3.80 5.08 -4.26
C ALA A 85 -5.09 4.23 -4.24
N GLU A 86 -5.49 3.68 -5.39
CA GLU A 86 -6.62 2.76 -5.49
C GLU A 86 -6.38 1.47 -4.70
N LEU A 87 -5.19 0.87 -4.86
CA LEU A 87 -4.77 -0.31 -4.06
C LEU A 87 -4.76 0.02 -2.56
N ALA A 88 -4.15 1.13 -2.15
CA ALA A 88 -4.09 1.53 -0.76
C ALA A 88 -5.49 1.72 -0.16
N TYR A 89 -6.40 2.35 -0.91
CA TYR A 89 -7.79 2.51 -0.46
C TYR A 89 -8.47 1.16 -0.17
N ASP A 90 -8.25 0.17 -1.03
CA ASP A 90 -8.80 -1.18 -0.83
C ASP A 90 -8.11 -1.93 0.33
N ASP A 91 -6.79 -1.80 0.50
CA ASP A 91 -6.02 -2.45 1.57
C ASP A 91 -6.44 -1.95 2.97
N PHE A 92 -6.70 -0.64 3.09
CA PHE A 92 -7.21 0.00 4.32
C PHE A 92 -8.70 -0.24 4.59
N GLN A 93 -9.30 -1.29 4.00
CA GLN A 93 -10.68 -1.69 4.20
C GLN A 93 -11.69 -0.61 3.81
N LYS A 94 -11.43 0.08 2.69
CA LYS A 94 -12.31 1.12 2.12
C LYS A 94 -12.65 2.18 3.18
N PRO A 95 -11.65 2.94 3.65
CA PRO A 95 -11.84 3.94 4.70
C PRO A 95 -12.86 5.01 4.26
N ASN A 96 -13.37 5.80 5.20
CA ASN A 96 -14.30 6.88 4.92
C ASN A 96 -13.60 8.07 4.22
N LEU A 97 -13.14 7.85 2.99
CA LEU A 97 -12.45 8.80 2.12
C LEU A 97 -13.09 8.81 0.72
N GLN A 98 -13.05 9.98 0.09
CA GLN A 98 -13.31 10.19 -1.33
C GLN A 98 -12.12 10.96 -1.90
N ILE A 99 -11.32 10.27 -2.72
CA ILE A 99 -10.11 10.81 -3.32
C ILE A 99 -10.44 11.30 -4.73
N LEU A 100 -10.16 12.58 -4.99
CA LEU A 100 -10.37 13.27 -6.25
C LEU A 100 -9.02 13.39 -6.98
N VAL A 101 -8.83 12.62 -8.04
CA VAL A 101 -7.57 12.57 -8.79
C VAL A 101 -7.55 13.66 -9.86
N LYS A 102 -6.58 14.56 -9.81
CA LYS A 102 -6.44 15.67 -10.76
C LYS A 102 -5.03 15.71 -11.36
N ASP A 103 -4.99 16.14 -12.62
CA ASP A 103 -3.74 16.49 -13.29
C ASP A 103 -3.13 17.76 -12.67
N ASP A 104 -1.80 17.90 -12.67
CA ASP A 104 -1.06 19.03 -12.11
C ASP A 104 -1.02 20.28 -13.02
#